data_AF-A0A7S4CQH7-F1
#
_entry.id   AF-A0A7S4CQH7-F1
#
_cell.length_a   1.000
_cell.length_b   1.000
_cell.length_c   1.000
_cell.angle_alpha   90.00
_cell.angle_beta   90.00
_cell.angle_gamma   90.00
#
_symmetry.space_group_name_H-M   'P 1'
#
loop_
_entity.id
_entity.type
_entity.pdbx_description
1 polymer ?
#
loop_
_entity_poly.entity_id
_entity_poly.type
_entity_poly.pdbx_seq_one_letter_code
_entity_poly.pdbx_strand_id
1 'polypeptide(L)'
;GGPAGLAAAYELARVGEQVLIVDDKDRLGGKLVLQTHKFFGTVEDTRAGTRGFEIAKQLGEELRAFSNVEVLLETTAVGVYSDKVIGLHREKDQQYDLVRPQHLLVAAGARER
;
A
#
# COMPACT_ATOMS: atom_id res chain seq x y z
N GLY A 1 -0.13 -2.25 -1.08
CA GLY A 1 0.92 -1.22 -0.89
C GLY A 1 1.68 -0.81 -2.15
N GLY A 2 1.14 -0.97 -3.37
CA GLY A 2 1.66 -0.33 -4.59
C GLY A 2 1.16 1.12 -4.78
N PRO A 3 1.62 1.86 -5.81
CA PRO A 3 1.32 3.29 -6.00
C PRO A 3 -0.15 3.67 -5.87
N ALA A 4 -1.07 2.92 -6.49
CA ALA A 4 -2.50 3.18 -6.39
C ALA A 4 -3.03 3.08 -4.94
N GLY A 5 -2.60 2.06 -4.20
CA GLY A 5 -2.98 1.88 -2.80
C GLY A 5 -2.34 2.93 -1.89
N LEU A 6 -1.09 3.33 -2.16
CA LEU A 6 -0.40 4.37 -1.38
C LEU A 6 -1.05 5.74 -1.58
N ALA A 7 -1.40 6.10 -2.81
CA ALA A 7 -2.08 7.36 -3.12
C ALA A 7 -3.47 7.42 -2.45
N ALA A 8 -4.24 6.34 -2.53
CA ALA A 8 -5.55 6.27 -1.87
C ALA A 8 -5.43 6.36 -0.35
N ALA A 9 -4.47 5.64 0.25
CA ALA A 9 -4.21 5.71 1.68
C ALA A 9 -3.83 7.12 2.13
N TYR A 10 -3.04 7.83 1.33
CA TYR A 10 -2.61 9.19 1.64
C TYR A 10 -3.79 10.17 1.68
N GLU A 11 -4.66 10.13 0.66
CA GLU A 11 -5.84 11.00 0.62
C GLU A 11 -6.82 10.70 1.76
N LEU A 12 -7.05 9.42 2.09
CA LEU A 12 -7.86 9.01 3.23
C LEU A 12 -7.25 9.46 4.57
N ALA A 13 -5.93 9.29 4.73
CA ALA A 13 -5.24 9.68 5.95
C ALA A 13 -5.31 11.19 6.19
N ARG A 14 -5.19 12.00 5.13
CA ARG A 14 -5.28 13.47 5.18
C ARG A 14 -6.62 14.00 5.66
N VAL A 15 -7.71 13.30 5.36
CA VAL A 15 -9.05 13.68 5.84
C VAL A 15 -9.38 13.08 7.20
N GLY A 16 -8.43 12.39 7.84
CA GLY A 16 -8.55 11.88 9.21
C GLY A 16 -9.12 10.47 9.33
N GLU A 17 -9.34 9.76 8.22
CA GLU A 17 -9.87 8.39 8.25
C GLU A 17 -8.85 7.39 8.78
N GLN A 18 -9.31 6.34 9.45
CA GLN A 18 -8.45 5.24 9.89
C GLN A 18 -8.15 4.32 8.71
N VAL A 19 -6.87 4.15 8.39
CA VAL A 19 -6.43 3.39 7.22
C VAL A 19 -5.54 2.23 7.64
N LEU A 20 -5.91 1.03 7.22
CA LEU A 20 -5.07 -0.16 7.29
C LEU A 20 -4.57 -0.51 5.89
N ILE A 21 -3.25 -0.47 5.69
CA ILE A 21 -2.61 -0.95 4.46
C ILE A 21 -2.09 -2.36 4.71
N VAL A 22 -2.53 -3.30 3.88
CA VAL A 22 -2.02 -4.67 3.85
C VAL A 22 -1.22 -4.88 2.55
N ASP A 23 -0.03 -5.47 2.65
CA ASP A 23 0.81 -5.83 1.51
C ASP A 23 1.64 -7.09 1.82
N ASP A 24 1.76 -7.97 0.83
CA ASP A 24 2.48 -9.24 0.95
C ASP A 24 4.01 -9.08 0.83
N LYS A 25 4.50 -7.88 0.52
CA LYS A 25 5.94 -7.59 0.39
C LYS A 25 6.56 -7.08 1.68
N ASP A 26 7.89 -7.13 1.71
CA ASP A 26 8.75 -6.65 2.80
C ASP A 26 8.77 -5.11 2.94
N ARG A 27 8.27 -4.39 1.92
CA ARG A 27 8.23 -2.93 1.89
C ARG A 27 7.13 -2.40 0.97
N LEU A 28 6.68 -1.18 1.26
CA LEU A 28 5.76 -0.43 0.40
C LEU A 28 6.42 0.00 -0.91
N GLY A 29 5.59 0.19 -1.94
CA GLY A 29 5.99 0.71 -3.24
C GLY A 29 5.51 -0.13 -4.42
N GLY A 30 5.20 -1.41 -4.21
CA GLY A 30 4.82 -2.33 -5.28
C GLY A 30 5.80 -2.27 -6.46
N LYS A 31 5.29 -2.12 -7.69
CA LYS A 31 6.12 -2.09 -8.90
C LYS A 31 7.04 -0.87 -9.01
N LEU A 32 6.81 0.20 -8.24
CA LEU A 32 7.72 1.35 -8.21
C LEU A 32 9.12 0.96 -7.72
N VAL A 33 9.21 -0.02 -6.81
CA VAL A 33 10.48 -0.51 -6.26
C VAL A 33 11.41 -1.06 -7.36
N LEU A 34 10.84 -1.54 -8.47
CA LEU A 34 11.58 -2.08 -9.60
C LEU A 34 11.94 -1.02 -10.65
N GLN A 35 11.41 0.21 -10.54
CA GLN A 35 11.66 1.27 -11.51
C GLN A 35 12.94 2.02 -11.18
N THR A 36 14.02 1.64 -11.86
CA THR A 36 15.33 2.28 -11.70
C THR A 36 15.49 3.50 -12.60
N HIS A 37 14.72 3.64 -13.67
CA HIS A 37 14.76 4.83 -14.51
C HIS A 37 14.06 6.02 -13.82
N LYS A 38 14.43 7.23 -14.22
CA LYS A 38 13.78 8.46 -13.73
C LYS A 38 12.44 8.63 -14.40
N PHE A 39 11.43 9.03 -13.63
CA PHE A 39 10.13 9.40 -14.19
C PHE A 39 10.29 10.69 -15.02
N PHE A 40 9.55 10.76 -16.14
CA PHE A 40 9.51 11.91 -17.04
C PHE A 40 8.20 12.70 -16.80
N GLY A 41 8.19 14.01 -17.07
CA GLY A 41 7.05 14.90 -16.85
C GLY A 41 7.40 16.11 -16.00
N THR A 42 6.43 16.67 -15.28
CA THR A 42 6.65 17.75 -14.30
C THR A 42 6.95 17.16 -12.91
N VAL A 43 7.61 17.93 -12.04
CA VAL A 43 7.85 17.48 -10.66
C VAL A 43 6.53 17.30 -9.90
N GLU A 44 5.55 18.19 -10.13
CA GLU A 44 4.23 18.14 -9.50
C GLU A 44 3.41 16.92 -9.93
N ASP A 45 3.36 16.60 -11.22
CA ASP A 45 2.47 15.53 -11.71
C ASP A 45 3.11 14.14 -11.64
N THR A 46 4.43 14.04 -11.82
CA THR A 46 5.09 12.73 -12.00
C THR A 46 6.33 12.52 -11.14
N ARG A 47 6.66 13.46 -10.23
CA ARG A 47 7.94 13.47 -9.50
C ARG A 47 9.12 13.33 -10.48
N ALA A 48 9.06 14.13 -11.55
CA ALA A 48 10.04 14.08 -12.63
C ALA A 48 11.48 14.18 -12.13
N GLY A 49 12.35 13.33 -12.67
CA GLY A 49 13.75 13.26 -12.28
C GLY A 49 14.05 12.35 -11.08
N THR A 50 13.02 11.84 -10.39
CA THR A 50 13.13 10.89 -9.27
C THR A 50 12.96 9.45 -9.76
N ARG A 51 13.71 8.51 -9.17
CA ARG A 51 13.57 7.08 -9.50
C ARG A 51 12.39 6.48 -8.75
N GLY A 52 11.70 5.49 -9.33
CA GLY A 52 10.49 4.95 -8.71
C GLY A 52 10.71 4.35 -7.32
N PHE A 53 11.86 3.72 -7.06
CA PHE A 53 12.14 3.20 -5.71
C PHE A 53 12.33 4.33 -4.67
N GLU A 54 12.81 5.51 -5.08
CA GLU A 54 12.91 6.68 -4.21
C GLU A 54 11.51 7.25 -3.94
N ILE A 55 10.65 7.30 -4.97
CA ILE A 55 9.23 7.69 -4.83
C ILE A 55 8.52 6.75 -3.85
N ALA A 56 8.71 5.43 -4.00
CA ALA A 56 8.14 4.43 -3.10
C ALA A 56 8.58 4.64 -1.65
N LYS A 57 9.87 4.90 -1.43
CA LYS A 57 10.43 5.18 -0.11
C LYS A 57 9.79 6.43 0.51
N GLN A 58 9.76 7.54 -0.23
CA GLN A 58 9.18 8.80 0.22
C GLN A 58 7.70 8.65 0.58
N LEU A 59 6.89 8.05 -0.30
CA LEU A 59 5.46 7.79 -0.02
C LEU A 59 5.26 6.93 1.22
N GLY A 60 6.11 5.91 1.40
CA GLY A 60 6.08 5.05 2.58
C GLY A 60 6.50 5.77 3.87
N GLU A 61 7.39 6.76 3.80
CA GLU A 61 7.77 7.61 4.94
C GLU A 61 6.67 8.61 5.28
N GLU A 62 6.10 9.27 4.26
CA GLU A 62 4.96 10.19 4.40
C GLU A 62 3.76 9.50 5.07
N LEU A 63 3.40 8.30 4.61
CA LEU A 63 2.28 7.54 5.19
C LEU A 63 2.53 7.13 6.65
N ARG A 64 3.77 6.79 7.02
CA ARG A 64 4.11 6.42 8.40
C ARG A 64 4.11 7.62 9.36
N ALA A 65 4.13 8.84 8.84
CA ALA A 65 4.00 10.05 9.66
C ALA A 65 2.56 10.29 10.14
N PHE A 66 1.57 9.67 9.49
CA PHE A 66 0.18 9.72 9.93
C PHE A 66 -0.07 8.75 11.08
N SER A 67 -0.62 9.25 12.19
CA SER A 67 -0.97 8.43 13.36
C SER A 67 -2.19 7.52 13.12
N ASN A 68 -2.99 7.82 12.11
CA ASN A 68 -4.18 7.09 11.68
C ASN A 68 -3.93 6.08 10.55
N VAL A 69 -2.65 5.82 10.22
CA VAL A 69 -2.27 4.84 9.20
C VAL A 69 -1.51 3.70 9.86
N GLU A 70 -2.05 2.49 9.75
CA GLU A 70 -1.37 1.25 10.11
C GLU A 70 -0.92 0.52 8.85
N VAL A 71 0.29 -0.06 8.89
CA VAL A 71 0.88 -0.79 7.77
C VAL A 71 1.26 -2.19 8.20
N LEU A 72 0.60 -3.19 7.62
CA LEU A 72 0.94 -4.60 7.76
C LEU A 72 1.64 -5.08 6.49
N LEU A 73 2.97 -5.18 6.60
CA LEU A 73 3.84 -5.80 5.60
C LEU A 73 3.96 -7.30 5.86
N GLU A 74 4.50 -8.04 4.88
CA GLU A 74 4.64 -9.50 4.96
C GLU A 74 3.31 -10.18 5.35
N THR A 75 2.20 -9.58 4.88
CA THR A 75 0.84 -9.97 5.25
C THR A 75 -0.02 -10.10 4.00
N THR A 76 -0.53 -11.30 3.74
CA THR A 76 -1.38 -11.57 2.58
C THR A 76 -2.85 -11.48 2.97
N ALA A 77 -3.62 -10.66 2.26
CA ALA A 77 -5.09 -10.74 2.29
C ALA A 77 -5.54 -11.96 1.46
N VAL A 78 -5.83 -13.08 2.13
CA VAL A 78 -6.08 -14.37 1.47
C VAL A 78 -7.50 -14.52 0.92
N GLY A 79 -8.44 -13.71 1.40
CA GLY A 79 -9.83 -13.79 0.96
C GLY A 79 -10.70 -12.66 1.49
N VAL A 80 -11.74 -12.35 0.70
CA VAL A 80 -12.85 -11.48 1.08
C VAL A 80 -14.09 -12.35 1.17
N TYR A 81 -14.68 -12.45 2.35
CA TYR A 81 -15.82 -13.32 2.62
C TYR A 81 -17.15 -12.58 2.38
N SER A 82 -18.24 -13.34 2.22
CA SER A 82 -19.58 -12.79 1.91
C SER A 82 -20.14 -11.89 3.01
N ASP A 83 -19.67 -12.04 4.25
CA ASP A 83 -19.99 -11.19 5.39
C ASP A 83 -19.08 -9.96 5.51
N LYS A 84 -18.31 -9.67 4.45
CA LYS A 84 -17.37 -8.54 4.32
C LYS A 84 -16.17 -8.61 5.26
N VAL A 85 -15.89 -9.77 5.86
CA VAL A 85 -14.65 -10.00 6.60
C VAL A 85 -13.51 -10.30 5.63
N ILE A 86 -12.31 -9.81 5.97
CA ILE A 86 -11.08 -10.06 5.24
C ILE A 86 -10.21 -10.98 6.07
N GLY A 87 -9.77 -12.10 5.48
CA GLY A 87 -8.77 -12.97 6.09
C GLY A 87 -7.37 -12.48 5.78
N LEU A 88 -6.56 -12.24 6.80
CA LEU A 88 -5.17 -11.83 6.69
C LEU A 88 -4.25 -12.92 7.22
N HIS A 89 -3.24 -13.31 6.46
CA HIS A 89 -2.20 -14.23 6.89
C HIS A 89 -0.87 -13.48 7.03
N ARG A 90 -0.34 -13.39 8.26
CA ARG A 90 0.93 -12.74 8.57
C ARG A 90 2.05 -13.76 8.52
N GLU A 91 2.94 -13.64 7.54
CA GLU A 91 3.94 -14.68 7.24
C GLU A 91 4.96 -14.83 8.37
N LYS A 92 5.39 -13.72 8.96
CA LYS A 92 6.46 -13.70 9.97
C LYS A 92 6.09 -14.45 11.26
N ASP A 93 4.84 -14.32 11.68
CA ASP A 93 4.29 -14.79 12.95
C ASP A 93 3.36 -16.00 12.77
N GLN A 94 3.12 -16.45 11.53
CA GLN A 94 2.19 -17.54 11.18
C GLN A 94 0.79 -17.31 11.78
N GLN A 95 0.38 -16.04 11.84
CA GLN A 95 -0.86 -15.60 12.46
C GLN A 95 -1.93 -15.40 11.39
N TYR A 96 -3.17 -15.73 11.76
CA TYR A 96 -4.34 -15.50 10.93
C TYR A 96 -5.29 -14.53 11.64
N ASP A 97 -5.52 -13.38 11.00
CA ASP A 97 -6.39 -12.33 11.52
C ASP A 97 -7.65 -12.17 10.67
N LEU A 98 -8.75 -11.85 11.33
CA LEU A 98 -10.01 -11.49 10.68
C LEU A 98 -10.27 -9.99 10.90
N VAL A 99 -10.33 -9.24 9.81
CA VAL A 99 -10.57 -7.79 9.85
C VAL A 99 -11.90 -7.47 9.17
N ARG A 100 -12.71 -6.61 9.80
CA ARG A 100 -13.97 -6.12 9.24
C ARG A 100 -13.90 -4.61 9.00
N PRO A 101 -13.48 -4.16 7.80
CA PRO A 101 -13.43 -2.74 7.50
C PRO A 101 -14.84 -2.19 7.19
N GLN A 102 -15.02 -0.88 7.37
CA GLN A 102 -16.23 -0.19 6.89
C GLN A 102 -16.25 -0.11 5.36
N HIS A 103 -15.07 0.10 4.76
CA HIS A 103 -14.86 0.18 3.32
C HIS A 103 -13.61 -0.61 2.92
N LEU A 104 -13.67 -1.32 1.79
CA LEU A 104 -12.54 -2.06 1.22
C LEU A 104 -12.13 -1.43 -0.11
N LEU A 105 -10.84 -1.07 -0.23
CA LEU A 105 -10.22 -0.64 -1.48
C LEU A 105 -9.21 -1.71 -1.92
N VAL A 106 -9.40 -2.26 -3.12
CA VAL A 106 -8.53 -3.29 -3.68
C VAL A 106 -7.55 -2.67 -4.68
N ALA A 107 -6.27 -2.67 -4.33
CA ALA A 107 -5.17 -2.19 -5.16
C ALA A 107 -4.09 -3.27 -5.34
N ALA A 108 -4.51 -4.50 -5.64
CA ALA A 108 -3.66 -5.70 -5.75
C ALA A 108 -2.77 -5.74 -7.01
N GLY A 109 -2.91 -4.76 -7.92
CA GLY A 109 -2.13 -4.66 -9.15
C GLY A 109 -2.49 -5.73 -10.17
N ALA A 110 -1.55 -5.98 -11.08
CA ALA A 110 -1.67 -6.98 -12.15
C ALA A 110 -0.41 -7.86 -12.19
N ARG A 111 -0.58 -9.09 -12.67
CA ARG A 111 0.50 -10.04 -12.90
C ARG A 111 0.65 -10.27 -14.41
N GLU A 112 1.88 -10.22 -14.89
CA GLU A 112 2.23 -10.59 -16.27
C GLU A 112 1.89 -12.06 -16.54
N ARG A 113 1.59 -12.38 -17.80
CA ARG A 113 1.32 -13.74 -18.28
C ARG A 113 2.40 -14.19 -19.24
#